data_AF-A0A3D3EP55-F1
#
_entry.id   AF-A0A3D3EP55-F1
#
_cell.length_a   1.000
_cell.length_b   1.000
_cell.length_c   1.000
_cell.angle_alpha   90.00
_cell.angle_beta   90.00
_cell.angle_gamma   90.00
#
_symmetry.space_group_name_H-M   'P 1'
#
loop_
_entity.id
_entity.type
_entity.pdbx_description
1 polymer ?
#
loop_
_entity_poly.entity_id
_entity_poly.type
_entity_poly.pdbx_seq_one_letter_code
_entity_poly.pdbx_strand_id
1 'polypeptide(L)' 'MALKKSVTIYDIAIEAGVSPATVSRVLTGSAKVSRAKKERVENIIRKYDFKP' A
#
# COMPACT_ATOMS: atom_id res chain seq x y z
N MET A 1 23.12 -7.91 -13.16
CA MET A 1 21.72 -7.58 -13.53
C MET A 1 20.98 -7.26 -12.25
N ALA A 2 20.89 -5.97 -11.87
CA ALA A 2 20.26 -5.58 -10.61
C ALA A 2 18.74 -5.67 -10.78
N LEU A 3 18.14 -6.69 -10.16
CA LEU A 3 16.70 -6.84 -10.05
C LEU A 3 16.14 -5.59 -9.36
N LYS A 4 15.62 -4.67 -10.17
CA LYS A 4 14.80 -3.55 -9.71
C LYS A 4 13.55 -4.19 -9.13
N LYS A 5 13.56 -4.55 -7.83
CA LYS A 5 12.41 -5.08 -7.12
C LYS A 5 11.36 -3.96 -7.10
N SER A 6 10.51 -3.96 -8.12
CA SER A 6 9.31 -3.13 -8.18
C SER A 6 8.51 -3.49 -6.93
N VAL A 7 8.39 -2.54 -6.01
CA VAL A 7 7.58 -2.75 -4.81
C VAL A 7 6.15 -3.02 -5.28
N THR A 8 5.65 -4.21 -4.97
CA THR A 8 4.32 -4.63 -5.39
C THR A 8 3.28 -4.24 -4.36
N ILE A 9 2.00 -4.28 -4.74
CA ILE A 9 0.91 -4.09 -3.79
C ILE A 9 0.95 -5.08 -2.62
N TYR A 10 1.56 -6.26 -2.82
CA TYR A 10 1.74 -7.28 -1.79
C TYR A 10 2.79 -6.87 -0.77
N ASP A 11 3.93 -6.33 -1.21
CA ASP A 11 4.97 -5.82 -0.31
C ASP A 11 4.43 -4.68 0.56
N ILE A 12 3.68 -3.76 -0.05
CA ILE A 12 3.03 -2.64 0.64
C ILE A 12 2.00 -3.15 1.65
N ALA A 13 1.22 -4.15 1.28
CA ALA A 13 0.23 -4.76 2.15
C ALA A 13 0.90 -5.40 3.38
N ILE A 14 1.98 -6.16 3.18
CA ILE A 14 2.74 -6.81 4.24
C ILE A 14 3.38 -5.75 5.17
N GLU A 15 4.04 -4.73 4.61
CA GLU A 15 4.69 -3.66 5.39
C GLU A 15 3.67 -2.80 6.16
N ALA A 16 2.50 -2.56 5.56
CA ALA A 16 1.42 -1.83 6.22
C ALA A 16 0.62 -2.68 7.22
N GLY A 17 0.82 -4.01 7.24
CA GLY A 17 0.04 -4.95 8.06
C GLY A 17 -1.43 -5.01 7.66
N VAL A 18 -1.72 -4.88 6.36
CA VAL A 18 -3.08 -4.94 5.80
C VAL A 18 -3.12 -5.95 4.64
N SER A 19 -4.31 -6.30 4.16
CA SER A 19 -4.43 -7.13 2.95
C SER A 19 -4.25 -6.30 1.68
N PRO A 20 -3.81 -6.90 0.55
CA PRO A 20 -3.76 -6.24 -0.75
C PRO A 20 -5.12 -5.65 -1.17
N ALA A 21 -6.22 -6.34 -0.80
CA ALA A 21 -7.58 -5.84 -0.98
C ALA A 21 -7.85 -4.55 -0.19
N THR A 22 -7.23 -4.38 0.98
CA THR A 22 -7.30 -3.15 1.76
C THR A 22 -6.55 -2.02 1.07
N VAL A 23 -5.35 -2.30 0.53
CA VAL A 23 -4.58 -1.31 -0.25
C VAL A 23 -5.37 -0.87 -1.49
N SER A 24 -5.95 -1.82 -2.22
CA SER A 24 -6.83 -1.54 -3.37
C SER A 24 -8.05 -0.70 -2.98
N ARG A 25 -8.70 -0.99 -1.85
CA ARG A 25 -9.81 -0.17 -1.32
C ARG A 25 -9.36 1.24 -0.92
N VAL A 26 -8.15 1.41 -0.39
CA VAL A 26 -7.59 2.71 -0.02
C VAL A 26 -7.27 3.54 -1.26
N LEU A 27 -6.68 2.90 -2.28
CA LEU A 27 -6.40 3.52 -3.58
C LEU A 27 -7.69 3.94 -4.31
N THR A 28 -8.73 3.12 -4.25
CA THR A 28 -10.05 3.41 -4.85
C THR A 28 -10.93 4.32 -3.99
N GLY A 29 -10.46 4.76 -2.81
CA GLY A 29 -11.19 5.66 -1.92
C GLY A 29 -12.39 5.03 -1.19
N SER A 30 -12.64 3.73 -1.33
CA SER A 30 -13.81 3.02 -0.75
C SER A 30 -13.49 2.29 0.57
N ALA A 31 -12.37 2.60 1.19
CA ALA A 31 -11.92 1.89 2.37
C ALA A 31 -12.59 2.38 3.66
N LYS A 32 -13.44 1.54 4.28
CA LYS A 32 -13.72 1.54 5.73
C LYS A 32 -12.48 1.10 6.53
N VAL A 33 -11.34 1.75 6.31
CA VAL A 33 -10.13 1.51 7.11
C VAL A 33 -10.04 2.55 8.20
N SER A 34 -9.62 2.11 9.38
CA SER A 34 -9.28 3.06 10.45
C SER A 34 -8.22 4.04 9.96
N ARG A 35 -8.31 5.31 10.37
CA ARG A 35 -7.37 6.37 9.99
C ARG A 35 -5.91 5.93 10.17
N ALA A 36 -5.61 5.26 11.28
CA ALA A 36 -4.27 4.75 11.56
C ALA A 36 -3.72 3.79 10.47
N LYS A 37 -4.57 2.92 9.91
CA LYS A 37 -4.18 2.02 8.81
C LYS A 37 -4.06 2.77 7.49
N LYS A 38 -4.97 3.73 7.25
CA LYS A 38 -4.93 4.59 6.06
C LYS A 38 -3.62 5.38 5.99
N GLU A 39 -3.22 6.02 7.09
CA GLU A 39 -1.97 6.78 7.17
C GLU A 39 -0.74 5.90 6.98
N ARG A 40 -0.71 4.68 7.55
CA ARG A 40 0.38 3.73 7.29
C ARG A 40 0.48 3.38 5.80
N VAL A 41 -0.64 3.00 5.20
CA VAL A 41 -0.71 2.65 3.77
C VAL A 41 -0.32 3.84 2.90
N GLU A 42 -0.84 5.04 3.16
CA GLU A 42 -0.48 6.26 2.42
C GLU A 42 1.00 6.63 2.56
N ASN A 43 1.58 6.52 3.75
CA ASN A 43 3.01 6.77 3.96
C ASN A 43 3.87 5.78 3.16
N ILE A 44 3.51 4.50 3.17
CA ILE A 44 4.24 3.45 2.45
C ILE A 44 4.07 3.63 0.93
N ILE A 45 2.86 3.90 0.46
CA ILE A 45 2.57 4.19 -0.95
C ILE A 45 3.39 5.39 -1.43
N ARG A 46 3.45 6.48 -0.65
CA ARG A 46 4.28 7.66 -0.97
C ARG A 46 5.77 7.33 -0.96
N LYS A 47 6.23 6.58 0.04
CA LYS A 47 7.65 6.18 0.19
C LYS A 47 8.14 5.36 -1.01
N TYR A 48 7.28 4.52 -1.57
CA TYR A 48 7.61 3.69 -2.72
C TYR A 48 7.16 4.25 -4.06
N ASP A 49 6.60 5.48 -4.07
CA ASP A 49 5.92 6.10 -5.22
C ASP A 49 5.01 5.11 -5.96
N PHE A 50 4.31 4.27 -5.19
CA PHE A 50 3.46 3.22 -5.74
C PHE A 50 2.21 3.86 -6.33
N LYS A 51 2.22 4.09 -7.63
CA LYS A 51 1.05 4.53 -8.37
C LYS A 51 0.38 3.30 -9.01
N PRO A 52 -0.93 3.09 -8.79
CA PRO A 52 -1.69 2.05 -9.46
C PRO A 52 -1.72 2.24 -10.99
#